data_AF-A0A166SMU5-F1
#
_entry.id   AF-A0A166SMU5-F1
#
_cell.length_a   1.000
_cell.length_b   1.000
_cell.length_c   1.000
_cell.angle_alpha   90.00
_cell.angle_beta   90.00
_cell.angle_gamma   90.00
#
_symmetry.space_group_name_H-M   'P 1'
#
loop_
_entity.id
_entity.type
_entity.pdbx_description
1 polymer ?
#
loop_
_entity_poly.entity_id
_entity_poly.type
_entity_poly.pdbx_seq_one_letter_code
_entity_poly.pdbx_strand_id
1 'polypeptide(L)' 'MVGAGLSWRGVIEGDSNPPDFIPELIEYYRKGQLPVEKIIAHYPFERINKAIHAMEDGSVVKPVLRMMQD' A
#
# COMPACT_ATOMS: atom_id res chain seq x y z
N MET A 1 20.99 -18.03 -26.70
CA MET A 1 22.11 -17.14 -26.39
C MET A 1 21.97 -16.71 -24.94
N VAL A 2 22.77 -17.28 -24.05
CA VAL A 2 22.87 -16.87 -22.64
C VAL A 2 24.10 -15.99 -22.55
N GLY A 3 23.94 -14.68 -22.34
CA GLY A 3 25.03 -13.72 -22.26
C GLY A 3 24.88 -12.83 -21.03
N ALA A 4 25.90 -12.78 -20.18
CA ALA A 4 26.03 -12.05 -18.90
C ALA A 4 25.49 -12.70 -17.61
N GLY A 5 24.69 -13.77 -17.65
CA GLY A 5 24.17 -14.41 -16.43
C GLY A 5 23.09 -13.60 -15.69
N LEU A 6 22.55 -12.56 -16.34
CA LEU A 6 21.47 -11.73 -15.81
C LEU A 6 20.11 -12.39 -16.04
N SER A 7 19.20 -12.26 -15.07
CA SER A 7 17.81 -12.72 -15.16
C SER A 7 16.84 -11.55 -15.15
N TRP A 8 15.86 -11.57 -16.05
CA TRP A 8 14.72 -10.65 -16.05
C TRP A 8 13.51 -11.37 -15.45
N ARG A 9 12.84 -10.73 -14.48
CA ARG A 9 11.60 -11.26 -13.88
C ARG A 9 10.57 -10.15 -13.78
N GLY A 10 9.42 -10.36 -14.43
CA GLY A 10 8.22 -9.56 -14.18
C GLY A 10 7.54 -10.02 -12.90
N VAL A 11 6.95 -9.09 -12.16
CA VAL A 11 6.24 -9.35 -10.91
C VAL A 11 4.90 -8.64 -10.97
N ILE A 12 3.82 -9.35 -10.66
CA ILE A 12 2.47 -8.80 -10.56
C ILE A 12 2.08 -8.91 -9.09
N GLU A 13 1.69 -7.79 -8.46
CA GLU A 13 1.21 -7.75 -7.07
C GLU A 13 2.12 -8.48 -6.06
N GLY A 14 3.44 -8.39 -6.27
CA GLY A 14 4.43 -9.02 -5.39
C GLY A 14 4.63 -10.53 -5.59
N ASP A 15 3.98 -11.18 -6.58
CA ASP A 15 4.07 -12.64 -6.82
C ASP A 15 3.79 -13.47 -5.56
N SER A 16 2.80 -13.00 -4.79
CA SER A 16 2.45 -13.56 -3.47
C SER A 16 1.14 -14.35 -3.52
N ASN A 17 0.91 -15.21 -2.52
CA ASN A 17 -0.39 -15.80 -2.25
C ASN A 17 -1.11 -14.94 -1.18
N PRO A 18 -2.10 -14.10 -1.55
CA PRO A 18 -2.66 -13.10 -0.62
C PRO A 18 -3.28 -13.67 0.66
N PRO A 19 -4.01 -14.80 0.66
CA PRO A 19 -4.54 -15.43 1.88
C PRO A 19 -3.47 -15.76 2.93
N ASP A 20 -2.24 -16.05 2.50
CA ASP A 20 -1.13 -16.37 3.41
C ASP A 20 -0.32 -15.12 3.77
N PHE A 21 -0.05 -14.27 2.77
CA PHE A 21 0.88 -13.16 2.93
C PHE A 21 0.27 -11.94 3.65
N ILE A 22 -1.02 -11.64 3.44
CA ILE A 22 -1.67 -10.52 4.12
C ILE A 22 -1.68 -10.71 5.65
N PRO A 23 -2.04 -11.88 6.21
CA PRO A 23 -1.91 -12.14 7.64
C PRO A 23 -0.49 -11.90 8.18
N GLU A 24 0.55 -12.32 7.44
CA GLU A 24 1.95 -12.10 7.82
C GLU A 24 2.29 -10.59 7.90
N LEU A 25 1.87 -9.80 6.90
CA LEU A 25 2.07 -8.35 6.90
C LEU A 25 1.36 -7.66 8.07
N ILE A 26 0.16 -8.13 8.46
CA ILE A 26 -0.56 -7.63 9.63
C ILE A 26 0.24 -7.90 10.91
N GLU A 27 0.86 -9.08 11.04
CA GLU A 27 1.71 -9.39 12.19
C GLU A 27 2.96 -8.50 12.23
N TYR A 28 3.58 -8.20 11.09
CA TYR A 28 4.69 -7.24 11.03
C TYR A 28 4.25 -5.83 11.45
N TYR A 29 3.08 -5.38 11.03
CA TYR A 29 2.51 -4.10 11.48
C TYR A 29 2.32 -4.08 13.00
N ARG A 30 1.70 -5.13 13.57
CA ARG A 30 1.47 -5.25 15.02
C ARG A 30 2.76 -5.27 15.83
N LYS A 31 3.85 -5.81 15.26
CA LYS A 31 5.20 -5.83 15.86
C LYS A 31 5.98 -4.52 15.66
N GLY A 32 5.41 -3.54 14.96
CA GLY A 32 6.09 -2.28 14.61
C GLY A 32 7.18 -2.42 13.54
N GLN A 33 7.23 -3.56 12.85
CA GLN A 33 8.21 -3.87 11.80
C GLN A 33 7.76 -3.35 10.42
N LEU A 34 6.46 -3.09 10.27
CA LEU A 34 5.87 -2.49 9.07
C LEU A 34 5.05 -1.26 9.47
N PRO A 35 5.65 -0.05 9.55
CA PRO A 35 4.97 1.15 10.05
C PRO A 35 4.10 1.81 8.98
N VAL A 36 3.01 1.13 8.57
CA VAL A 36 2.07 1.60 7.53
C VAL A 36 1.43 2.93 7.90
N GLU A 37 1.25 3.21 9.19
CA GLU A 37 0.69 4.46 9.71
C GLU A 37 1.46 5.72 9.27
N LYS A 38 2.74 5.58 8.89
CA LYS A 38 3.57 6.70 8.43
C LYS A 38 3.31 7.13 7.00
N ILE A 39 2.66 6.29 6.19
CA ILE A 39 2.39 6.56 4.77
C ILE A 39 0.91 6.85 4.50
N ILE A 40 0.03 6.62 5.50
CA ILE A 40 -1.39 6.85 5.36
C ILE A 40 -1.79 8.26 5.78
N ALA A 41 -2.77 8.83 5.08
CA ALA A 41 -3.51 10.00 5.55
C ALA A 41 -5.01 9.71 5.48
N HIS A 42 -5.73 10.02 6.56
CA HIS A 42 -7.16 9.76 6.63
C HIS A 42 -8.00 10.92 6.12
N TYR A 43 -9.04 10.59 5.35
CA TYR A 43 -10.05 11.53 4.89
C TYR A 43 -11.44 10.96 5.16
N PRO A 44 -12.41 11.77 5.60
CA PRO A 44 -13.81 11.33 5.58
C PRO A 44 -14.25 11.13 4.12
N PHE A 45 -15.17 10.19 3.88
CA PHE A 45 -15.56 9.77 2.54
C PHE A 45 -16.02 10.93 1.64
N GLU A 46 -16.72 11.92 2.20
CA GLU A 46 -17.24 13.10 1.49
C GLU A 46 -16.11 13.99 0.92
N ARG A 47 -14.87 13.77 1.36
CA ARG A 47 -13.67 14.50 0.92
C ARG A 47 -12.83 13.72 -0.09
N ILE A 48 -13.41 12.73 -0.78
CA ILE A 48 -12.71 11.92 -1.80
C ILE A 48 -11.90 12.74 -2.80
N ASN A 49 -12.45 13.82 -3.36
CA ASN A 49 -11.72 14.66 -4.33
C ASN A 49 -10.49 15.34 -3.72
N LYS A 50 -10.56 15.73 -2.44
CA LYS A 50 -9.41 16.30 -1.73
C LYS A 50 -8.34 15.23 -1.48
N ALA A 51 -8.76 14.00 -1.16
CA ALA A 51 -7.86 12.88 -0.96
C ALA A 51 -7.11 12.49 -2.25
N ILE A 52 -7.80 12.51 -3.39
CA ILE A 52 -7.22 12.26 -4.72
C ILE A 52 -6.21 13.35 -5.07
N HIS A 53 -6.58 14.64 -4.97
CA HIS A 53 -5.66 15.74 -5.28
C HIS A 53 -4.39 15.68 -4.44
N ALA A 54 -4.51 15.40 -3.13
CA ALA A 54 -3.35 15.27 -2.24
C ALA A 54 -2.42 14.10 -2.62
N MET A 55 -2.96 13.04 -3.24
CA MET A 55 -2.17 11.94 -3.78
C MET A 55 -1.49 12.32 -5.11
N GLU A 56 -2.19 13.04 -5.98
CA GLU A 56 -1.67 13.51 -7.27
C GLU A 56 -0.54 14.54 -7.11
N ASP A 57 -0.69 15.48 -6.16
CA ASP A 57 0.32 16.51 -5.88
C ASP A 57 1.48 16.02 -5.00
N GLY A 58 1.40 14.78 -4.49
CA GLY A 58 2.43 14.13 -3.69
C GLY A 58 2.47 14.57 -2.23
N SER A 59 1.55 15.41 -1.75
CA SER A 59 1.45 15.77 -0.32
C SER A 59 1.03 14.59 0.56
N VAL A 60 0.40 13.56 -0.01
CA VAL A 60 0.02 12.31 0.66
C VAL A 60 0.44 11.10 -0.18
N VAL A 61 1.06 10.10 0.45
CA VAL A 61 1.45 8.84 -0.21
C VAL A 61 0.24 7.91 -0.40
N LYS A 62 -0.52 7.62 0.66
CA LYS A 62 -1.68 6.72 0.60
C LYS A 62 -2.90 7.32 1.33
N PRO A 63 -3.86 7.93 0.63
CA PRO A 63 -5.11 8.33 1.26
C PRO A 63 -5.93 7.09 1.66
N VAL A 64 -6.52 7.12 2.86
CA VAL A 64 -7.48 6.12 3.35
C VAL A 64 -8.80 6.82 3.66
N LEU A 65 -9.82 6.49 2.88
CA LEU A 65 -11.17 7.01 3.10
C LEU A 65 -11.82 6.28 4.28
N ARG A 66 -12.31 7.05 5.24
CA ARG A 66 -13.15 6.54 6.34
C ARG A 66 -14.60 6.68 5.90
N MET A 67 -15.27 5.55 5.74
CA MET A 67 -16.73 5.52 5.59
C MET A 67 -17.36 6.01 6.90
N MET A 68 -18.49 6.71 6.82
CA MET A 68 -19.29 7.00 8.02
C MET A 68 -19.57 5.69 8.76
N GLN A 69 -19.32 5.68 10.06
CA GLN A 69 -19.87 4.69 10.98
C GLN A 69 -21.11 5.34 11.58
N ASP A 70 -22.25 4.67 11.49
CA ASP A 70 -23.44 5.02 12.26
C ASP A 70 -23.17 4.88 13.77
#